data_AF-A0A1A0LZ23-F1
#
_entry.id   AF-A0A1A0LZ23-F1
#
_cell.length_a   1.000
_cell.length_b   1.000
_cell.length_c   1.000
_cell.angle_alpha   90.00
_cell.angle_beta   90.00
_cell.angle_gamma   90.00
#
_symmetry.space_group_name_H-M   'P 1'
#
loop_
_entity.id
_entity.type
_entity.pdbx_description
1 polymer ?
#
loop_
_entity_poly.entity_id
_entity_poly.type
_entity_poly.pdbx_seq_one_letter_code
_entity_poly.pdbx_strand_id
1 'polypeptide(L)'
;MTLDDRPATSRQYVASAVVPITISERVQINFKWWPLGLIVSAVLVSVAQAAAPGPYIDWLVPIPAILFGLPPLVLASRFAVRFLRSRKILVCVTSSGLTVSRCPDDVFLFSEAQLGRWNFSDRRFGGMTNGTALHLRSGDHRFVLGGRDHRVGAKARLQAEPVDIVDAWMWAGEFTELLSTISGRSELDVRPPLPEEPTRCLLFRKPSYKAVASKPSKAIEVGAQQISVINSDTSARIESAPPAQVTATPAQWTFSGRIKSTLPVLVVRGPGVQPLSIGCLDGIGVQGPRFSFNPKGQYRFGWRGEVAKTKEPAYWVSGADWLALVEKFGLTSQLEDKARH
;
A
#
# COMPACT_ATOMS: atom_id res chain seq x y z
N MET A 1 -14.52 -13.16 -49.00
CA MET A 1 -13.56 -13.33 -47.89
C MET A 1 -13.00 -11.95 -47.62
N THR A 2 -13.67 -11.21 -46.73
CA THR A 2 -13.48 -9.77 -46.57
C THR A 2 -12.63 -9.56 -45.32
N LEU A 3 -11.34 -9.24 -45.53
CA LEU A 3 -10.42 -8.77 -44.51
C LEU A 3 -10.88 -7.36 -44.10
N ASP A 4 -11.62 -7.26 -43.01
CA ASP A 4 -11.84 -6.01 -42.29
C ASP A 4 -11.03 -6.10 -40.98
N ASP A 5 -9.71 -6.24 -41.14
CA ASP A 5 -8.73 -6.19 -40.03
C ASP A 5 -8.56 -4.72 -39.61
N ARG A 6 -9.60 -4.17 -38.99
CA ARG A 6 -9.43 -2.96 -38.19
C ARG A 6 -8.54 -3.35 -37.00
N PRO A 7 -7.33 -2.79 -36.86
CA PRO A 7 -6.47 -3.10 -35.73
C PRO A 7 -7.25 -2.76 -34.46
N ALA A 8 -7.63 -3.79 -33.71
CA ALA A 8 -8.30 -3.62 -32.44
C ALA A 8 -7.46 -2.65 -31.62
N THR A 9 -8.06 -1.52 -31.21
CA THR A 9 -7.37 -0.48 -30.45
C THR A 9 -6.75 -1.08 -29.21
N SER A 10 -5.44 -1.33 -29.27
CA SER A 10 -4.65 -1.83 -28.15
C SER A 10 -4.58 -0.73 -27.10
N ARG A 11 -5.14 -0.98 -25.92
CA ARG A 11 -5.00 -0.07 -24.77
C ARG A 11 -3.81 -0.50 -23.92
N GLN A 12 -3.09 0.48 -23.39
CA GLN A 12 -1.93 0.25 -22.52
C GLN A 12 -2.17 0.89 -21.16
N TYR A 13 -1.80 0.18 -20.11
CA TYR A 13 -1.86 0.63 -18.73
C TYR A 13 -0.46 0.54 -18.11
N VAL A 14 -0.17 1.45 -17.17
CA VAL A 14 1.14 1.51 -16.50
C VAL A 14 0.99 1.05 -15.06
N ALA A 15 1.51 -0.13 -14.74
CA ALA A 15 1.59 -0.63 -13.38
C ALA A 15 2.95 -0.29 -12.75
N SER A 16 2.98 -0.11 -11.44
CA SER A 16 4.20 0.03 -10.66
C SER A 16 4.63 -1.34 -10.14
N ALA A 17 5.88 -1.74 -10.40
CA ALA A 17 6.39 -3.02 -9.92
C ALA A 17 6.41 -3.05 -8.39
N VAL A 18 5.98 -4.17 -7.81
CA VAL A 18 6.34 -4.48 -6.44
C VAL A 18 7.71 -5.11 -6.52
N VAL A 19 8.70 -4.47 -5.91
CA VAL A 19 9.97 -5.15 -5.64
C VAL A 19 9.72 -5.91 -4.35
N PRO A 20 9.62 -7.25 -4.37
CA PRO A 20 9.61 -8.04 -3.15
C PRO A 20 11.01 -7.90 -2.58
N ILE A 21 11.28 -6.83 -1.84
CA ILE A 21 12.60 -6.64 -1.26
C ILE A 21 12.71 -7.61 -0.09
N THR A 22 13.04 -8.86 -0.41
CA THR A 22 13.40 -9.86 0.58
C THR A 22 14.62 -9.33 1.33
N ILE A 23 14.70 -9.66 2.63
CA ILE A 23 15.84 -9.25 3.46
C ILE A 23 17.15 -9.79 2.86
N SER A 24 17.11 -10.98 2.25
CA SER A 24 18.22 -11.58 1.50
C SER A 24 18.65 -10.77 0.28
N GLU A 25 17.73 -10.25 -0.53
CA GLU A 25 18.08 -9.37 -1.66
C GLU A 25 18.65 -8.02 -1.20
N ARG A 26 18.18 -7.45 -0.08
CA ARG A 26 18.84 -6.27 0.53
C ARG A 26 20.28 -6.57 0.92
N VAL A 27 20.51 -7.74 1.52
CA VAL A 27 21.84 -8.17 1.93
C VAL A 27 22.72 -8.39 0.69
N GLN A 28 22.22 -9.04 -0.37
CA GLN A 28 22.97 -9.24 -1.60
C GLN A 28 23.28 -7.94 -2.35
N ILE A 29 22.32 -7.02 -2.45
CA ILE A 29 22.56 -5.70 -3.06
C ILE A 29 23.64 -4.97 -2.25
N ASN A 30 23.51 -4.92 -0.92
CA ASN A 30 24.54 -4.32 -0.07
C ASN A 30 25.90 -5.01 -0.22
N PHE A 31 25.92 -6.34 -0.33
CA PHE A 31 27.14 -7.12 -0.48
C PHE A 31 27.82 -6.88 -1.84
N LYS A 32 27.04 -6.72 -2.92
CA LYS A 32 27.56 -6.48 -4.27
C LYS A 32 28.20 -5.09 -4.42
N TRP A 33 27.72 -4.09 -3.68
CA TRP A 33 28.26 -2.72 -3.68
C TRP A 33 29.33 -2.48 -2.59
N TRP A 34 29.46 -3.39 -1.63
CA TRP A 34 30.50 -3.36 -0.59
C TRP A 34 31.93 -3.20 -1.13
N PRO A 35 32.40 -3.97 -2.15
CA PRO A 35 33.75 -3.81 -2.66
C PRO A 35 33.98 -2.42 -3.27
N LEU A 36 32.97 -1.80 -3.89
CA LEU A 36 33.08 -0.44 -4.41
C LEU A 36 33.28 0.57 -3.28
N GLY A 37 32.56 0.41 -2.16
CA GLY A 37 32.73 1.24 -0.96
C GLY A 37 34.13 1.10 -0.33
N LEU A 38 34.67 -0.13 -0.32
CA LEU A 38 36.05 -0.38 0.13
C LEU A 38 37.08 0.30 -0.78
N ILE A 39 36.90 0.24 -2.11
CA ILE A 39 37.81 0.88 -3.07
C ILE A 39 37.80 2.40 -2.87
N VAL A 40 36.63 3.04 -2.77
CA VAL A 40 36.55 4.50 -2.55
C VAL A 40 37.19 4.88 -1.21
N SER A 41 36.96 4.09 -0.16
CA SER A 41 37.57 4.35 1.15
C SER A 41 39.09 4.22 1.11
N ALA A 42 39.62 3.21 0.42
CA ALA A 42 41.07 3.02 0.24
C ALA A 42 41.70 4.21 -0.51
N VAL A 43 41.07 4.67 -1.60
CA VAL A 43 41.54 5.85 -2.35
C VAL A 43 41.55 7.10 -1.48
N LEU A 44 40.49 7.36 -0.70
CA LEU A 44 40.44 8.51 0.20
C LEU A 44 41.53 8.47 1.28
N VAL A 45 41.80 7.29 1.84
CA VAL A 45 42.89 7.09 2.80
C VAL A 45 44.25 7.36 2.15
N SER A 46 44.49 6.84 0.94
CA SER A 46 45.74 7.09 0.20
C SER A 46 45.96 8.58 -0.12
N VAL A 47 44.90 9.29 -0.53
CA VAL A 47 44.96 10.74 -0.80
C VAL A 47 45.24 11.52 0.49
N ALA A 48 44.61 11.16 1.61
CA ALA A 48 44.85 11.80 2.90
C ALA A 48 46.29 11.58 3.41
N GLN A 49 46.83 10.38 3.24
CA GLN A 49 48.23 10.06 3.60
C GLN A 49 49.22 10.86 2.75
N ALA A 50 48.96 11.02 1.45
CA ALA A 50 49.80 11.81 0.57
C ALA A 50 49.78 13.32 0.91
N ALA A 51 48.67 13.82 1.44
CA ALA A 51 48.48 15.25 1.73
C ALA A 51 49.01 15.69 3.12
N ALA A 52 49.27 14.76 4.04
CA ALA A 52 49.70 15.08 5.41
C ALA A 52 50.84 14.16 5.90
N PRO A 53 52.10 14.41 5.52
CA PRO A 53 53.23 13.64 6.03
C PRO A 53 53.52 14.03 7.49
N GLY A 54 53.11 13.20 8.45
CA GLY A 54 53.42 13.41 9.87
C GLY A 54 53.17 12.18 10.74
N PRO A 55 53.95 11.97 11.82
CA PRO A 55 53.94 10.75 12.65
C PRO A 55 52.70 10.57 13.55
N TYR A 56 51.66 11.40 13.40
CA TYR A 56 50.43 11.36 14.21
C TYR A 56 49.29 10.54 13.59
N ILE A 57 49.53 9.83 12.49
CA ILE A 57 48.46 9.22 11.68
C ILE A 57 48.05 7.82 12.17
N ASP A 58 48.89 7.08 12.90
CA ASP A 58 48.63 5.66 13.23
C ASP A 58 47.40 5.39 14.10
N TRP A 59 46.88 6.38 14.84
CA TRP A 59 45.67 6.23 15.65
C TRP A 59 44.39 6.81 15.03
N LEU A 60 44.49 7.52 13.90
CA LEU A 60 43.36 8.21 13.26
C LEU A 60 42.83 7.48 12.02
N VAL A 61 43.43 6.37 11.56
CA VAL A 61 43.02 5.65 10.33
C VAL A 61 41.70 4.85 10.44
N PRO A 62 41.29 4.23 11.56
CA PRO A 62 40.06 3.42 11.56
C PRO A 62 38.77 4.26 11.59
N ILE A 63 38.84 5.50 12.05
CA ILE A 63 37.68 6.39 12.21
C ILE A 63 37.14 6.89 10.84
N PRO A 64 37.98 7.35 9.89
CA PRO A 64 37.56 7.71 8.54
C PRO A 64 36.94 6.55 7.77
N ALA A 65 37.51 5.33 7.85
CA ALA A 65 36.97 4.19 7.09
C ALA A 65 35.52 3.84 7.49
N ILE A 66 35.20 3.95 8.78
CA ILE A 66 33.84 3.73 9.29
C ILE A 66 32.92 4.92 8.95
N LEU A 67 33.41 6.15 9.08
CA LEU A 67 32.63 7.36 8.79
C LEU A 67 32.36 7.58 7.30
N PHE A 68 33.27 7.19 6.42
CA PHE A 68 33.17 7.42 4.97
C PHE A 68 32.71 6.18 4.19
N GLY A 69 32.90 4.96 4.69
CA GLY A 69 32.49 3.73 3.98
C GLY A 69 30.99 3.37 4.14
N LEU A 70 30.39 3.64 5.30
CA LEU A 70 28.98 3.28 5.58
C LEU A 70 27.95 4.19 4.89
N PRO A 71 28.12 5.53 4.82
CA PRO A 71 27.12 6.40 4.19
C PRO A 71 26.88 6.12 2.70
N PRO A 72 27.91 5.91 1.85
CA PRO A 72 27.72 5.57 0.43
C PRO A 72 26.94 4.28 0.23
N LEU A 73 27.16 3.25 1.05
CA LEU A 73 26.44 1.98 0.96
C LEU A 73 24.95 2.15 1.31
N VAL A 74 24.65 2.96 2.34
CA VAL A 74 23.28 3.30 2.72
C VAL A 74 22.60 4.16 1.65
N LEU A 75 23.33 5.08 1.02
CA LEU A 75 22.83 5.90 -0.09
C LEU A 75 22.59 5.06 -1.36
N ALA A 76 23.53 4.21 -1.75
CA ALA A 76 23.43 3.33 -2.91
C ALA A 76 22.29 2.32 -2.74
N SER A 77 22.12 1.73 -1.55
CA SER A 77 20.99 0.84 -1.27
C SER A 77 19.65 1.57 -1.29
N ARG A 78 19.58 2.82 -0.81
CA ARG A 78 18.38 3.67 -0.92
C ARG A 78 18.07 4.02 -2.37
N PHE A 79 19.09 4.39 -3.13
CA PHE A 79 18.96 4.72 -4.55
C PHE A 79 18.51 3.49 -5.34
N ALA A 80 19.14 2.33 -5.11
CA ALA A 80 18.74 1.05 -5.71
C ALA A 80 17.30 0.69 -5.35
N VAL A 81 16.89 0.80 -4.08
CA VAL A 81 15.51 0.52 -3.67
C VAL A 81 14.52 1.50 -4.32
N ARG A 82 14.86 2.79 -4.40
CA ARG A 82 14.01 3.80 -5.06
C ARG A 82 13.91 3.54 -6.56
N PHE A 83 15.03 3.23 -7.21
CA PHE A 83 15.14 2.95 -8.63
C PHE A 83 14.42 1.66 -9.03
N LEU A 84 14.54 0.62 -8.21
CA LEU A 84 13.79 -0.62 -8.42
C LEU A 84 12.28 -0.41 -8.22
N ARG A 85 11.87 0.42 -7.24
CA ARG A 85 10.46 0.79 -7.02
C ARG A 85 9.87 1.66 -8.13
N SER A 86 10.69 2.40 -8.87
CA SER A 86 10.22 3.19 -10.02
C SER A 86 10.08 2.39 -11.30
N ARG A 87 10.38 1.08 -11.30
CA ARG A 87 10.16 0.25 -12.49
C ARG A 87 8.67 0.21 -12.82
N LYS A 88 8.36 0.73 -14.00
CA LYS A 88 7.04 0.67 -14.60
C LYS A 88 6.92 -0.62 -15.39
N ILE A 89 5.80 -1.29 -15.25
CA ILE A 89 5.43 -2.49 -16.01
C ILE A 89 4.28 -2.05 -16.92
N LEU A 90 4.44 -2.22 -18.22
CA LEU A 90 3.38 -1.96 -19.17
C LEU A 90 2.49 -3.19 -19.24
N VAL A 91 1.19 -2.97 -19.09
CA VAL A 91 0.14 -3.99 -19.25
C VAL A 91 -0.65 -3.61 -20.50
N CYS A 92 -0.54 -4.41 -21.54
CA CYS A 92 -1.20 -4.17 -22.82
C CYS A 92 -2.42 -5.08 -22.94
N VAL A 93 -3.56 -4.52 -23.34
CA VAL A 93 -4.80 -5.27 -23.57
C VAL A 93 -4.96 -5.51 -25.06
N THR A 94 -4.92 -6.77 -25.47
CA THR A 94 -5.14 -7.21 -26.85
C THR A 94 -6.57 -7.74 -27.02
N SER A 95 -6.92 -8.21 -28.22
CA SER A 95 -8.20 -8.88 -28.46
C SER A 95 -8.34 -10.20 -27.70
N SER A 96 -7.23 -10.94 -27.53
CA SER A 96 -7.20 -12.29 -26.97
C SER A 96 -6.79 -12.37 -25.50
N GLY A 97 -6.10 -11.35 -24.97
CA GLY A 97 -5.62 -11.40 -23.59
C GLY A 97 -4.87 -10.15 -23.14
N LEU A 98 -4.08 -10.31 -22.10
CA LEU A 98 -3.16 -9.31 -21.58
C LEU A 98 -1.72 -9.74 -21.89
N THR A 99 -0.88 -8.81 -22.32
CA THR A 99 0.56 -8.99 -22.33
C THR A 99 1.20 -8.06 -21.32
N VAL A 100 2.30 -8.50 -20.73
CA VAL A 100 2.99 -7.76 -19.67
C VAL A 100 4.44 -7.58 -20.10
N SER A 101 4.98 -6.37 -20.05
CA SER A 101 6.35 -6.08 -20.53
C SER A 101 7.46 -6.87 -19.81
N ARG A 102 7.17 -7.47 -18.66
CA ARG A 102 8.08 -8.34 -17.90
C ARG A 102 8.16 -9.75 -18.48
N CYS A 103 7.14 -10.16 -19.20
CA CYS A 103 6.98 -11.47 -19.82
C CYS A 103 6.49 -11.26 -21.27
N PRO A 104 7.36 -10.76 -22.17
CA PRO A 104 6.94 -10.31 -23.50
C PRO A 104 6.37 -11.43 -24.38
N ASP A 105 6.77 -12.68 -24.13
CA ASP A 105 6.35 -13.86 -24.89
C ASP A 105 5.05 -14.49 -24.34
N ASP A 106 4.57 -14.03 -23.18
CA ASP A 106 3.36 -14.55 -22.55
C ASP A 106 2.11 -13.74 -22.91
N VAL A 107 1.04 -14.46 -23.26
CA VAL A 107 -0.31 -13.90 -23.43
C VAL A 107 -1.21 -14.51 -22.37
N PHE A 108 -1.61 -13.70 -21.40
CA PHE A 108 -2.52 -14.11 -20.33
C PHE A 108 -3.97 -14.03 -20.82
N LEU A 109 -4.62 -15.17 -21.00
CA LEU A 109 -5.97 -15.26 -21.53
C LEU A 109 -7.01 -14.71 -20.53
N PHE A 110 -8.02 -14.01 -21.05
CA PHE A 110 -9.11 -13.46 -20.23
C PHE A 110 -9.96 -14.54 -19.55
N SER A 111 -10.09 -15.71 -20.17
CA SER A 111 -10.83 -16.86 -19.63
C SER A 111 -10.16 -17.48 -18.40
N GLU A 112 -8.86 -17.27 -18.22
CA GLU A 112 -8.09 -17.78 -17.08
C GLU A 112 -7.89 -16.72 -16.00
N ALA A 113 -8.32 -15.49 -16.25
CA ALA A 113 -8.18 -14.40 -15.31
C ALA A 113 -9.13 -14.60 -14.12
N GLN A 114 -8.60 -14.46 -12.91
CA GLN A 114 -9.38 -14.60 -11.68
C GLN A 114 -9.17 -13.39 -10.77
N LEU A 115 -10.23 -12.98 -10.06
CA LEU A 115 -10.15 -11.94 -9.05
C LEU A 115 -10.04 -12.55 -7.64
N GLY A 116 -9.13 -12.00 -6.86
CA GLY A 116 -8.88 -12.37 -5.47
C GLY A 116 -8.71 -11.15 -4.57
N ARG A 117 -8.59 -11.38 -3.27
CA ARG A 117 -8.28 -10.31 -2.31
C ARG A 117 -6.78 -10.02 -2.30
N TRP A 118 -6.42 -8.75 -2.29
CA TRP A 118 -5.05 -8.34 -2.02
C TRP A 118 -4.94 -7.85 -0.58
N ASN A 119 -4.27 -8.64 0.25
CA ASN A 119 -4.07 -8.37 1.67
C ASN A 119 -2.81 -7.55 1.93
N PHE A 120 -2.74 -6.99 3.13
CA PHE A 120 -1.57 -6.29 3.63
C PHE A 120 -0.46 -7.30 3.95
N SER A 121 0.74 -7.09 3.39
CA SER A 121 1.86 -8.01 3.55
C SER A 121 2.42 -8.10 4.98
N ASP A 122 2.13 -7.11 5.82
CA ASP A 122 2.53 -7.14 7.22
C ASP A 122 1.56 -8.01 8.02
N ARG A 123 2.04 -9.21 8.39
CA ARG A 123 1.29 -10.22 9.15
C ARG A 123 0.67 -9.69 10.44
N ARG A 124 1.19 -8.58 11.01
CA ARG A 124 0.61 -7.97 12.21
C ARG A 124 -0.79 -7.41 11.98
N PHE A 125 -1.11 -7.07 10.74
CA PHE A 125 -2.41 -6.54 10.31
C PHE A 125 -3.19 -7.55 9.47
N GLY A 126 -3.04 -8.84 9.80
CA GLY A 126 -3.64 -9.94 9.04
C GLY A 126 -5.13 -9.72 8.77
N GLY A 127 -5.50 -9.80 7.49
CA GLY A 127 -6.86 -9.60 7.02
C GLY A 127 -7.21 -8.16 6.58
N MET A 128 -6.34 -7.17 6.80
CA MET A 128 -6.51 -5.86 6.16
C MET A 128 -6.27 -5.99 4.65
N THR A 129 -7.15 -5.40 3.83
CA THR A 129 -7.04 -5.45 2.37
C THR A 129 -6.34 -4.21 1.83
N ASN A 130 -5.28 -4.39 1.04
CA ASN A 130 -4.73 -3.33 0.18
C ASN A 130 -5.65 -3.02 -1.01
N GLY A 131 -6.49 -3.97 -1.41
CA GLY A 131 -7.45 -3.85 -2.48
C GLY A 131 -7.79 -5.22 -3.05
N THR A 132 -7.80 -5.33 -4.38
CA THR A 132 -8.04 -6.60 -5.08
C THR A 132 -6.86 -7.00 -5.95
N ALA A 133 -6.70 -8.29 -6.18
CA ALA A 133 -5.67 -8.85 -7.05
C ALA A 133 -6.33 -9.50 -8.27
N LEU A 134 -5.84 -9.17 -9.46
CA LEU A 134 -6.13 -9.87 -10.70
C LEU A 134 -5.03 -10.91 -10.92
N HIS A 135 -5.40 -12.18 -10.86
CA HIS A 135 -4.53 -13.32 -11.09
C HIS A 135 -4.60 -13.68 -12.57
N LEU A 136 -3.44 -13.69 -13.21
CA LEU A 136 -3.25 -14.02 -14.61
C LEU A 136 -2.38 -15.26 -14.72
N ARG A 137 -2.76 -16.19 -15.59
CA ARG A 137 -2.03 -17.43 -15.87
C ARG A 137 -1.83 -17.60 -17.37
N SER A 138 -0.68 -18.18 -17.72
CA SER A 138 -0.29 -18.56 -19.09
C SER A 138 0.64 -19.76 -18.96
N GLY A 139 0.09 -20.97 -19.07
CA GLY A 139 0.83 -22.21 -18.77
C GLY A 139 1.38 -22.23 -17.34
N ASP A 140 2.70 -22.37 -17.20
CA ASP A 140 3.42 -22.36 -15.93
C ASP A 140 3.68 -20.95 -15.38
N HIS A 141 3.46 -19.92 -16.18
CA HIS A 141 3.69 -18.54 -15.79
C HIS A 141 2.47 -17.96 -15.08
N ARG A 142 2.74 -17.26 -13.98
CA ARG A 142 1.75 -16.54 -13.17
C ARG A 142 2.15 -15.08 -13.06
N PHE A 143 1.18 -14.19 -13.20
CA PHE A 143 1.34 -12.79 -12.90
C PHE A 143 0.16 -12.28 -12.06
N VAL A 144 0.44 -11.53 -11.01
CA VAL A 144 -0.58 -10.98 -10.11
C VAL A 144 -0.52 -9.47 -10.15
N LEU A 145 -1.60 -8.85 -10.62
CA LEU A 145 -1.75 -7.41 -10.69
C LEU A 145 -2.67 -6.90 -9.58
N GLY A 146 -2.15 -6.08 -8.66
CA GLY A 146 -2.93 -5.46 -7.59
C GLY A 146 -3.62 -4.16 -8.02
N GLY A 147 -4.93 -4.06 -7.80
CA GLY A 147 -5.66 -2.80 -7.79
C GLY A 147 -5.64 -2.18 -6.40
N ARG A 148 -4.71 -1.25 -6.16
CA ARG A 148 -4.56 -0.61 -4.85
C ARG A 148 -5.76 0.30 -4.58
N ASP A 149 -6.33 0.17 -3.39
CA ASP A 149 -7.58 0.81 -2.95
C ASP A 149 -8.84 0.38 -3.73
N HIS A 150 -8.72 -0.54 -4.68
CA HIS A 150 -9.88 -1.05 -5.41
C HIS A 150 -10.73 -1.91 -4.47
N ARG A 151 -12.05 -1.66 -4.48
CA ARG A 151 -13.04 -2.41 -3.71
C ARG A 151 -13.99 -3.08 -4.68
N VAL A 152 -14.35 -4.32 -4.38
CA VAL A 152 -15.37 -5.05 -5.13
C VAL A 152 -16.71 -4.95 -4.41
N GLY A 153 -17.80 -4.92 -5.18
CA GLY A 153 -19.15 -4.99 -4.61
C GLY A 153 -19.36 -6.27 -3.78
N ALA A 154 -20.28 -6.23 -2.84
CA ALA A 154 -20.53 -7.34 -1.91
C ALA A 154 -20.91 -8.67 -2.60
N LYS A 155 -21.44 -8.60 -3.83
CA LYS A 155 -21.85 -9.74 -4.65
C LYS A 155 -20.77 -10.24 -5.62
N ALA A 156 -19.66 -9.51 -5.76
CA ALA A 156 -18.61 -9.88 -6.69
C ALA A 156 -17.98 -11.21 -6.29
N ARG A 157 -17.83 -12.12 -7.26
CA ARG A 157 -17.23 -13.43 -7.04
C ARG A 157 -15.71 -13.31 -7.03
N LEU A 158 -15.10 -13.55 -5.86
CA LEU A 158 -13.65 -13.66 -5.72
C LEU A 158 -13.28 -15.14 -5.79
N GLN A 159 -12.78 -15.58 -6.93
CA GLN A 159 -12.46 -16.99 -7.20
C GLN A 159 -11.01 -17.35 -6.83
N ALA A 160 -10.10 -16.35 -6.87
CA ALA A 160 -8.71 -16.59 -6.54
C ALA A 160 -8.45 -16.47 -5.02
N GLU A 161 -7.54 -17.30 -4.55
CA GLU A 161 -7.03 -17.25 -3.17
C GLU A 161 -6.46 -15.86 -2.84
N PRO A 162 -6.71 -15.34 -1.62
CA PRO A 162 -6.11 -14.08 -1.18
C PRO A 162 -4.58 -14.10 -1.27
N VAL A 163 -4.00 -12.98 -1.66
CA VAL A 163 -2.55 -12.81 -1.80
C VAL A 163 -2.05 -11.64 -0.96
N ASP A 164 -0.89 -11.82 -0.34
CA ASP A 164 -0.21 -10.77 0.43
C ASP A 164 0.77 -9.95 -0.44
N ILE A 165 1.24 -10.56 -1.53
CA ILE A 165 2.25 -10.01 -2.45
C ILE A 165 1.70 -10.10 -3.86
N VAL A 166 1.84 -9.00 -4.60
CA VAL A 166 1.50 -8.89 -6.04
C VAL A 166 2.77 -8.58 -6.82
N ASP A 167 2.82 -8.87 -8.12
CA ASP A 167 3.98 -8.61 -8.97
C ASP A 167 4.06 -7.13 -9.38
N ALA A 168 2.90 -6.54 -9.62
CA ALA A 168 2.73 -5.14 -9.94
C ALA A 168 1.43 -4.63 -9.34
N TRP A 169 1.30 -3.31 -9.22
CA TRP A 169 0.06 -2.69 -8.78
C TRP A 169 -0.21 -1.39 -9.52
N MET A 170 -1.48 -1.01 -9.62
CA MET A 170 -1.94 0.27 -10.16
C MET A 170 -3.01 0.86 -9.25
N TRP A 171 -3.36 2.13 -9.44
CA TRP A 171 -4.37 2.77 -8.61
C TRP A 171 -5.77 2.27 -8.95
N ALA A 172 -6.70 2.37 -7.99
CA ALA A 172 -8.08 1.89 -8.15
C ALA A 172 -8.76 2.36 -9.44
N GLY A 173 -8.55 3.61 -9.86
CA GLY A 173 -9.14 4.15 -11.09
C GLY A 173 -8.64 3.44 -12.35
N GLU A 174 -7.32 3.33 -12.51
CA GLU A 174 -6.68 2.62 -13.63
C GLU A 174 -7.06 1.14 -13.63
N PHE A 175 -7.11 0.53 -12.44
CA PHE A 175 -7.52 -0.85 -12.28
C PHE A 175 -8.98 -1.08 -12.65
N THR A 176 -9.88 -0.15 -12.29
CA THR A 176 -11.31 -0.22 -12.65
C THR A 176 -11.49 -0.13 -14.16
N GLU A 177 -10.75 0.76 -14.82
CA GLU A 177 -10.78 0.88 -16.29
C GLU A 177 -10.27 -0.39 -16.97
N LEU A 178 -9.16 -0.94 -16.48
CA LEU A 178 -8.63 -2.22 -16.94
C LEU A 178 -9.67 -3.34 -16.77
N LEU A 179 -10.25 -3.47 -15.58
CA LEU A 179 -11.27 -4.49 -15.30
C LEU A 179 -12.50 -4.31 -16.19
N SER A 180 -12.98 -3.09 -16.39
CA SER A 180 -14.11 -2.79 -17.29
C SER A 180 -13.80 -3.19 -18.75
N THR A 181 -12.55 -3.02 -19.18
CA THR A 181 -12.11 -3.40 -20.52
C THR A 181 -12.11 -4.92 -20.71
N ILE A 182 -11.75 -5.69 -19.68
CA ILE A 182 -11.66 -7.16 -19.76
C ILE A 182 -12.95 -7.89 -19.37
N SER A 183 -13.83 -7.27 -18.57
CA SER A 183 -15.09 -7.88 -18.12
C SER A 183 -16.04 -8.22 -19.25
N GLY A 184 -16.03 -7.47 -20.36
CA GLY A 184 -16.80 -7.82 -21.56
C GLY A 184 -16.29 -9.07 -22.29
N ARG A 185 -15.13 -9.60 -21.90
CA ARG A 185 -14.41 -10.70 -22.57
C ARG A 185 -14.01 -11.83 -21.61
N SER A 186 -14.38 -11.72 -20.35
CA SER A 186 -14.06 -12.68 -19.29
C SER A 186 -15.32 -12.97 -18.47
N GLU A 187 -15.26 -14.01 -17.65
CA GLU A 187 -16.31 -14.30 -16.65
C GLU A 187 -16.14 -13.46 -15.37
N LEU A 188 -15.32 -12.40 -15.42
CA LEU A 188 -15.09 -11.52 -14.28
C LEU A 188 -16.31 -10.62 -14.06
N ASP A 189 -17.13 -10.97 -13.08
CA ASP A 189 -18.20 -10.12 -12.55
C ASP A 189 -17.61 -8.99 -11.68
N VAL A 190 -17.08 -7.97 -12.37
CA VAL A 190 -16.52 -6.77 -11.74
C VAL A 190 -17.56 -5.67 -11.76
N ARG A 191 -18.41 -5.67 -10.75
CA ARG A 191 -19.25 -4.51 -10.48
C ARG A 191 -18.60 -3.63 -9.41
N PRO A 192 -18.34 -2.34 -9.69
CA PRO A 192 -17.98 -1.41 -8.63
C PRO A 192 -19.13 -1.34 -7.62
N PRO A 193 -18.84 -1.11 -6.33
CA PRO A 193 -19.88 -0.90 -5.33
C PRO A 193 -20.83 0.22 -5.77
N LEU A 194 -22.14 -0.02 -5.74
CA LEU A 194 -23.09 1.03 -6.09
C LEU A 194 -23.04 2.14 -5.02
N PRO A 195 -23.28 3.42 -5.38
CA PRO A 195 -23.30 4.51 -4.41
C PRO A 195 -24.27 4.28 -3.24
N GLU A 196 -25.38 3.59 -3.50
CA GLU A 196 -26.41 3.25 -2.52
C GLU A 196 -26.12 1.97 -1.73
N GLU A 197 -25.21 1.11 -2.22
CA GLU A 197 -24.86 -0.11 -1.51
C GLU A 197 -24.18 0.22 -0.17
N PRO A 198 -24.55 -0.49 0.91
CA PRO A 198 -23.87 -0.38 2.19
C PRO A 198 -22.39 -0.69 2.05
N THR A 199 -21.55 0.24 2.49
CA THR A 199 -20.11 0.03 2.56
C THR A 199 -19.75 -0.56 3.91
N ARG A 200 -19.33 -1.83 3.90
CA ARG A 200 -18.78 -2.50 5.10
C ARG A 200 -17.26 -2.29 5.16
N CYS A 201 -16.77 -1.73 6.26
CA CYS A 201 -15.35 -1.54 6.54
C CYS A 201 -14.95 -2.33 7.80
N LEU A 202 -13.88 -3.10 7.72
CA LEU A 202 -13.44 -3.98 8.81
C LEU A 202 -12.60 -3.19 9.83
N LEU A 203 -12.98 -3.28 11.11
CA LEU A 203 -12.33 -2.56 12.21
C LEU A 203 -11.38 -3.49 12.98
N PHE A 204 -10.10 -3.22 12.85
CA PHE A 204 -9.03 -3.95 13.51
C PHE A 204 -8.64 -3.24 14.79
N ARG A 205 -8.57 -3.97 15.91
CA ARG A 205 -7.93 -3.42 17.11
C ARG A 205 -6.44 -3.28 16.84
N LYS A 206 -5.81 -2.30 17.48
CA LYS A 206 -4.36 -2.13 17.45
C LYS A 206 -3.70 -3.48 17.78
N PRO A 207 -2.84 -4.02 16.90
CA PRO A 207 -2.09 -5.21 17.26
C PRO A 207 -1.18 -4.86 18.44
N SER A 208 -1.30 -5.63 19.52
CA SER A 208 -0.27 -5.64 20.55
C SER A 208 1.03 -6.09 19.91
N TYR A 209 2.15 -5.49 20.30
CA TYR A 209 3.49 -5.87 19.83
C TYR A 209 3.84 -7.34 20.10
N LYS A 210 3.09 -8.00 20.99
CA LYS A 210 3.23 -9.43 21.31
C LYS A 210 2.16 -10.32 20.67
N ALA A 211 1.13 -9.75 20.06
CA ALA A 211 -0.02 -10.53 19.61
C ALA A 211 0.19 -11.09 18.19
N VAL A 212 -0.28 -12.31 18.00
CA VAL A 212 -0.59 -12.90 16.69
C VAL A 212 -1.60 -11.98 15.98
N ALA A 213 -1.54 -11.92 14.64
CA ALA A 213 -2.36 -11.09 13.77
C ALA A 213 -3.75 -10.75 14.35
N SER A 214 -4.08 -9.46 14.47
CA SER A 214 -5.39 -9.07 15.00
C SER A 214 -6.48 -9.41 13.98
N LYS A 215 -7.35 -10.36 14.30
CA LYS A 215 -8.59 -10.58 13.55
C LYS A 215 -9.48 -9.34 13.68
N PRO A 216 -10.22 -8.92 12.63
CA PRO A 216 -11.20 -7.85 12.76
C PRO A 216 -12.26 -8.26 13.79
N SER A 217 -12.48 -7.41 14.79
CA SER A 217 -13.45 -7.71 15.88
C SER A 217 -14.80 -7.05 15.65
N LYS A 218 -14.81 -5.92 14.93
CA LYS A 218 -16.01 -5.18 14.54
C LYS A 218 -15.93 -4.82 13.07
N ALA A 219 -17.07 -4.46 12.49
CA ALA A 219 -17.16 -3.78 11.21
C ALA A 219 -18.08 -2.58 11.39
N ILE A 220 -17.81 -1.50 10.65
CA ILE A 220 -18.76 -0.42 10.46
C ILE A 220 -19.38 -0.58 9.07
N GLU A 221 -20.70 -0.55 9.00
CA GLU A 221 -21.43 -0.57 7.74
C GLU A 221 -22.15 0.76 7.56
N VAL A 222 -21.82 1.46 6.48
CA VAL A 222 -22.35 2.79 6.15
C VAL A 222 -23.22 2.67 4.92
N GLY A 223 -24.54 2.62 5.14
CA GLY A 223 -25.56 2.60 4.09
C GLY A 223 -26.35 3.92 4.00
N ALA A 224 -27.16 4.06 2.95
CA ALA A 224 -27.95 5.27 2.71
C ALA A 224 -29.01 5.55 3.80
N GLN A 225 -29.56 4.50 4.41
CA GLN A 225 -30.64 4.62 5.40
C GLN A 225 -30.16 4.42 6.84
N GLN A 226 -28.99 3.80 7.01
CA GLN A 226 -28.56 3.31 8.32
C GLN A 226 -27.04 3.16 8.38
N ILE A 227 -26.48 3.54 9.53
CA ILE A 227 -25.10 3.25 9.91
C ILE A 227 -25.16 2.23 11.04
N SER A 228 -24.41 1.14 10.91
CA SER A 228 -24.40 0.08 11.92
C SER A 228 -23.00 -0.37 12.28
N VAL A 229 -22.84 -0.78 13.54
CA VAL A 229 -21.64 -1.45 14.05
C VAL A 229 -21.99 -2.92 14.19
N ILE A 230 -21.23 -3.77 13.52
CA ILE A 230 -21.49 -5.21 13.38
C ILE A 230 -20.35 -5.98 14.04
N ASN A 231 -20.67 -7.07 14.72
CA ASN A 231 -19.66 -8.03 15.18
C ASN A 231 -19.11 -8.78 13.95
N SER A 232 -17.80 -8.71 13.70
CA SER A 232 -17.21 -9.30 12.50
C SER A 232 -17.26 -10.83 12.46
N ASP A 233 -17.32 -11.49 13.62
CA ASP A 233 -17.34 -12.95 13.71
C ASP A 233 -18.74 -13.52 13.49
N THR A 234 -19.75 -12.91 14.12
CA THR A 234 -21.13 -13.42 14.07
C THR A 234 -22.00 -12.72 13.03
N SER A 235 -21.52 -11.62 12.44
CA SER A 235 -22.32 -10.69 11.65
C SER A 235 -23.56 -10.14 12.37
N ALA A 236 -23.62 -10.27 13.69
CA ALA A 236 -24.70 -9.71 14.50
C ALA A 236 -24.53 -8.19 14.61
N ARG A 237 -25.62 -7.45 14.40
CA ARG A 237 -25.68 -6.00 14.60
C ARG A 237 -25.58 -5.68 16.09
N ILE A 238 -24.58 -4.88 16.47
CA ILE A 238 -24.35 -4.46 17.86
C ILE A 238 -25.11 -3.16 18.12
N GLU A 239 -24.91 -2.17 17.25
CA GLU A 239 -25.44 -0.82 17.40
C GLU A 239 -25.85 -0.29 16.02
N SER A 240 -26.83 0.63 15.99
CA SER A 240 -27.20 1.28 14.75
C SER A 240 -27.97 2.58 14.95
N ALA A 241 -27.77 3.52 14.02
CA ALA A 241 -28.46 4.79 13.99
C ALA A 241 -28.73 5.25 12.54
N PRO A 242 -29.75 6.09 12.30
CA PRO A 242 -29.93 6.77 11.02
C PRO A 242 -28.73 7.70 10.71
N PRO A 243 -28.29 7.82 9.44
CA PRO A 243 -27.12 8.64 9.09
C PRO A 243 -27.24 10.10 9.54
N ALA A 244 -28.45 10.67 9.49
CA ALA A 244 -28.72 12.04 9.94
C ALA A 244 -28.43 12.29 11.43
N GLN A 245 -28.38 11.24 12.25
CA GLN A 245 -28.08 11.32 13.68
C GLN A 245 -26.63 10.93 14.01
N VAL A 246 -25.86 10.52 13.00
CA VAL A 246 -24.46 10.14 13.18
C VAL A 246 -23.58 11.29 12.70
N THR A 247 -22.65 11.72 13.55
CA THR A 247 -21.63 12.70 13.22
C THR A 247 -20.29 12.01 13.11
N ALA A 248 -19.56 12.27 12.03
CA ALA A 248 -18.18 11.85 11.85
C ALA A 248 -17.29 13.10 11.79
N THR A 249 -16.33 13.21 12.71
CA THR A 249 -15.44 14.38 12.79
C THR A 249 -13.98 13.99 12.53
N PRO A 250 -13.26 14.80 11.73
CA PRO A 250 -11.81 14.72 11.63
C PRO A 250 -11.14 14.99 12.97
N ALA A 251 -10.17 14.17 13.31
CA ALA A 251 -9.27 14.36 14.43
C ALA A 251 -7.87 13.87 14.07
N GLN A 252 -6.89 14.15 14.92
CA GLN A 252 -5.53 13.66 14.74
C GLN A 252 -4.97 13.08 16.02
N TRP A 253 -4.15 12.04 15.86
CA TRP A 253 -3.38 11.46 16.94
C TRP A 253 -1.89 11.53 16.60
N THR A 254 -1.09 12.06 17.53
CA THR A 254 0.37 12.08 17.40
C THR A 254 0.95 11.02 18.33
N PHE A 255 1.61 10.02 17.74
CA PHE A 255 2.39 9.05 18.51
C PHE A 255 3.78 9.64 18.81
N SER A 256 4.13 9.72 20.09
CA SER A 256 5.42 10.22 20.59
C SER A 256 6.35 9.08 20.99
N GLY A 257 6.66 8.18 20.06
CA GLY A 257 7.72 7.18 20.23
C GLY A 257 9.08 7.66 19.72
N ARG A 258 9.97 6.72 19.36
CA ARG A 258 11.26 7.03 18.70
C ARG A 258 11.10 7.82 17.39
N ILE A 259 9.93 7.71 16.77
CA ILE A 259 9.57 8.36 15.52
C ILE A 259 8.28 9.13 15.78
N LYS A 260 8.36 10.47 15.87
CA LYS A 260 7.18 11.30 16.02
C LYS A 260 6.40 11.27 14.71
N SER A 261 5.16 10.78 14.77
CA SER A 261 4.31 10.66 13.59
C SER A 261 2.88 11.05 13.94
N THR A 262 2.23 11.79 13.04
CA THR A 262 0.84 12.22 13.18
C THR A 262 -0.02 11.44 12.20
N LEU A 263 -1.11 10.89 12.70
CA LEU A 263 -2.06 10.05 11.98
C LEU A 263 -3.43 10.71 11.93
N PRO A 264 -4.15 10.59 10.81
CA PRO A 264 -5.54 11.01 10.76
C PRO A 264 -6.38 10.00 11.56
N VAL A 265 -7.34 10.55 12.30
CA VAL A 265 -8.35 9.80 13.05
C VAL A 265 -9.73 10.31 12.63
N LEU A 266 -10.67 9.41 12.48
CA LEU A 266 -12.08 9.67 12.27
C LEU A 266 -12.81 9.30 13.55
N VAL A 267 -13.55 10.26 14.14
CA VAL A 267 -14.35 10.04 15.34
C VAL A 267 -15.82 10.01 14.95
N VAL A 268 -16.44 8.83 15.02
CA VAL A 268 -17.86 8.61 14.69
C VAL A 268 -18.66 8.55 15.99
N ARG A 269 -19.74 9.35 16.08
CA ARG A 269 -20.64 9.45 17.25
C ARG A 269 -22.09 9.45 16.79
N GLY A 270 -23.00 8.92 17.59
CA GLY A 270 -24.44 8.97 17.34
C GLY A 270 -25.24 8.38 18.49
N PRO A 271 -26.57 8.54 18.51
CA PRO A 271 -27.43 7.94 19.52
C PRO A 271 -27.37 6.42 19.44
N GLY A 272 -27.17 5.76 20.58
CA GLY A 272 -27.03 4.31 20.63
C GLY A 272 -25.75 3.75 19.99
N VAL A 273 -24.83 4.61 19.54
CA VAL A 273 -23.53 4.20 18.99
C VAL A 273 -22.42 4.64 19.93
N GLN A 274 -21.68 3.68 20.50
CA GLN A 274 -20.49 3.97 21.28
C GLN A 274 -19.50 4.75 20.40
N PRO A 275 -18.93 5.88 20.87
CA PRO A 275 -17.97 6.64 20.08
C PRO A 275 -16.84 5.77 19.52
N LEU A 276 -16.71 5.74 18.19
CA LEU A 276 -15.68 4.98 17.49
C LEU A 276 -14.58 5.92 17.04
N SER A 277 -13.35 5.71 17.54
CA SER A 277 -12.15 6.35 17.01
C SER A 277 -11.42 5.40 16.07
N ILE A 278 -11.36 5.77 14.80
CA ILE A 278 -10.86 4.95 13.69
C ILE A 278 -9.64 5.65 13.09
N GLY A 279 -8.48 4.98 13.01
CA GLY A 279 -7.31 5.47 12.29
C GLY A 279 -7.03 4.69 11.02
N CYS A 280 -6.10 5.16 10.19
CA CYS A 280 -5.60 4.44 9.02
C CYS A 280 -4.09 4.21 9.12
N LEU A 281 -3.65 2.96 8.97
CA LEU A 281 -2.24 2.58 8.92
C LEU A 281 -1.77 2.38 7.49
N ASP A 282 -1.94 3.39 6.64
CA ASP A 282 -1.32 3.38 5.31
C ASP A 282 -0.04 4.25 5.35
N GLY A 283 1.10 3.60 5.55
CA GLY A 283 2.41 4.24 5.62
C GLY A 283 3.07 4.34 4.24
N ILE A 284 3.53 5.53 3.86
CA ILE A 284 4.34 5.73 2.64
C ILE A 284 5.86 5.56 2.90
N GLY A 285 6.25 5.44 4.17
CA GLY A 285 7.62 5.17 4.60
C GLY A 285 8.07 6.08 5.74
N VAL A 286 9.38 6.12 5.96
CA VAL A 286 10.02 7.05 6.89
C VAL A 286 10.73 8.12 6.08
N GLN A 287 10.42 9.39 6.32
CA GLN A 287 11.13 10.49 5.69
C GLN A 287 12.37 10.85 6.53
N GLY A 288 13.52 10.94 5.87
CA GLY A 288 14.80 11.32 6.46
C GLY A 288 15.83 10.18 6.59
N PRO A 289 17.09 10.50 6.96
CA PRO A 289 18.09 9.50 7.30
C PRO A 289 17.59 8.60 8.45
N ARG A 290 17.79 7.28 8.37
CA ARG A 290 17.49 6.37 9.50
C ARG A 290 18.31 6.72 10.76
N PHE A 291 19.42 7.44 10.57
CA PHE A 291 20.30 7.97 11.62
C PHE A 291 19.95 9.40 12.02
N SER A 292 18.89 10.01 11.47
CA SER A 292 18.38 11.24 12.05
C SER A 292 17.92 10.94 13.46
N PHE A 293 18.34 11.76 14.42
CA PHE A 293 17.90 11.65 15.81
C PHE A 293 16.39 11.79 15.98
N ASN A 294 15.65 12.19 14.94
CA ASN A 294 14.20 12.32 14.97
C ASN A 294 13.56 11.99 13.60
N PRO A 295 13.54 10.71 13.18
CA PRO A 295 12.88 10.32 11.93
C PRO A 295 11.39 10.65 12.04
N LYS A 296 10.80 11.17 10.95
CA LYS A 296 9.34 11.38 10.87
C LYS A 296 8.74 10.26 10.03
N GLY A 297 7.84 9.50 10.64
CA GLY A 297 7.01 8.55 9.92
C GLY A 297 6.04 9.34 9.05
N GLN A 298 5.93 8.96 7.79
CA GLN A 298 4.95 9.54 6.90
C GLN A 298 3.85 8.53 6.62
N TYR A 299 2.64 8.97 6.91
CA TYR A 299 1.42 8.29 6.50
C TYR A 299 0.91 8.93 5.23
N ARG A 300 0.27 8.11 4.40
CA ARG A 300 -0.36 8.51 3.15
C ARG A 300 -1.42 9.57 3.40
N PHE A 301 -2.25 9.35 4.41
CA PHE A 301 -3.39 10.20 4.68
C PHE A 301 -3.07 11.23 5.77
N GLY A 302 -3.67 12.41 5.63
CA GLY A 302 -3.70 13.47 6.62
C GLY A 302 -4.98 14.28 6.48
N TRP A 303 -5.29 15.12 7.47
CA TRP A 303 -6.37 16.10 7.35
C TRP A 303 -5.79 17.46 6.94
N ARG A 304 -6.51 18.19 6.10
CA ARG A 304 -6.21 19.58 5.73
C ARG A 304 -6.64 20.50 6.87
N GLY A 305 -5.84 21.53 7.12
CA GLY A 305 -6.10 22.50 8.17
C GLY A 305 -5.85 21.96 9.58
N GLU A 306 -6.27 22.72 10.59
CA GLU A 306 -6.17 22.32 11.99
C GLU A 306 -7.37 21.46 12.38
N VAL A 307 -7.10 20.26 12.90
CA VAL A 307 -8.12 19.34 13.42
C VAL A 307 -7.85 19.01 14.89
N ALA A 308 -8.91 18.68 15.62
CA ALA A 308 -8.85 18.38 17.04
C ALA A 308 -7.87 17.23 17.33
N LYS A 309 -7.09 17.38 18.40
CA LYS A 309 -6.24 16.29 18.89
C LYS A 309 -7.10 15.29 19.66
N THR A 310 -6.83 14.01 19.45
CA THR A 310 -7.53 12.92 20.15
C THR A 310 -6.54 11.93 20.76
N LYS A 311 -7.06 11.09 21.65
CA LYS A 311 -6.36 9.89 22.13
C LYS A 311 -6.12 8.92 20.97
N GLU A 312 -5.28 7.94 21.22
CA GLU A 312 -5.01 6.84 20.28
C GLU A 312 -6.32 6.23 19.75
N PRO A 313 -6.45 6.01 18.42
CA PRO A 313 -7.64 5.38 17.86
C PRO A 313 -7.82 3.95 18.39
N ALA A 314 -9.06 3.61 18.73
CA ALA A 314 -9.42 2.28 19.22
C ALA A 314 -9.38 1.23 18.10
N TYR A 315 -9.64 1.65 16.86
CA TYR A 315 -9.70 0.79 15.69
C TYR A 315 -8.87 1.34 14.53
N TRP A 316 -8.50 0.45 13.63
CA TRP A 316 -7.74 0.72 12.42
C TRP A 316 -8.46 0.12 11.22
N VAL A 317 -8.37 0.80 10.08
CA VAL A 317 -8.86 0.33 8.79
C VAL A 317 -7.73 0.35 7.75
N SER A 318 -7.93 -0.36 6.64
CA SER A 318 -7.05 -0.27 5.48
C SER A 318 -7.19 1.07 4.76
N GLY A 319 -6.28 1.37 3.83
CA GLY A 319 -6.38 2.59 3.02
C GLY A 319 -7.64 2.66 2.16
N ALA A 320 -8.06 1.52 1.60
CA ALA A 320 -9.30 1.40 0.82
C ALA A 320 -10.53 1.69 1.69
N ASP A 321 -10.60 1.09 2.87
CA ASP A 321 -11.71 1.29 3.81
C ASP A 321 -11.70 2.70 4.40
N TRP A 322 -10.52 3.29 4.61
CA TRP A 322 -10.38 4.69 5.04
C TRP A 322 -10.97 5.65 4.00
N LEU A 323 -10.58 5.52 2.74
CA LEU A 323 -11.09 6.35 1.65
C LEU A 323 -12.62 6.22 1.53
N ALA A 324 -13.14 4.99 1.60
CA ALA A 324 -14.57 4.74 1.51
C ALA A 324 -15.35 5.34 2.70
N LEU A 325 -14.80 5.31 3.92
CA LEU A 325 -15.43 5.96 5.08
C LEU A 325 -15.42 7.49 4.92
N VAL A 326 -14.29 8.07 4.57
CA VAL A 326 -14.16 9.53 4.37
C VAL A 326 -15.15 10.02 3.30
N GLU A 327 -15.28 9.27 2.21
CA GLU A 327 -16.25 9.57 1.15
C GLU A 327 -17.70 9.46 1.65
N LYS A 328 -18.08 8.34 2.28
CA LYS A 328 -19.45 8.13 2.77
C LYS A 328 -19.86 9.12 3.85
N PHE A 329 -18.91 9.68 4.61
CA PHE A 329 -19.16 10.74 5.58
C PHE A 329 -19.03 12.16 5.01
N GLY A 330 -18.75 12.33 3.71
CA GLY A 330 -18.66 13.64 3.07
C GLY A 330 -17.43 14.46 3.47
N LEU A 331 -16.34 13.80 3.88
CA LEU A 331 -15.12 14.43 4.39
C LEU A 331 -13.98 14.50 3.36
N THR A 332 -14.23 14.12 2.10
CA THR A 332 -13.21 14.04 1.05
C THR A 332 -12.47 15.36 0.80
N SER A 333 -13.17 16.50 0.86
CA SER A 333 -12.56 17.83 0.67
C SER A 333 -11.56 18.20 1.78
N GLN A 334 -11.67 17.57 2.95
CA GLN A 334 -10.79 17.79 4.09
C GLN A 334 -9.61 16.81 4.11
N LEU A 335 -9.62 15.77 3.27
CA LEU A 335 -8.57 14.76 3.23
C LEU A 335 -7.38 15.21 2.36
N GLU A 336 -6.18 14.92 2.84
CA GLU A 336 -4.92 14.96 2.10
C GLU A 336 -4.46 13.52 1.80
N ASP A 337 -4.27 13.17 0.52
CA ASP A 337 -3.68 11.89 0.07
C ASP A 337 -2.31 12.15 -0.56
N LYS A 338 -1.26 11.88 0.20
CA LYS A 338 0.14 12.12 -0.17
C LYS A 338 0.68 11.14 -1.21
N ALA A 339 -0.07 10.10 -1.57
CA ALA A 339 0.39 9.16 -2.59
C ALA A 339 0.07 9.63 -4.03
N ARG A 340 -0.73 10.69 -4.19
CA ARG A 340 -1.14 11.24 -5.50
C ARG A 340 -0.40 12.53 -5.90
N HIS A 341 0.67 12.88 -5.19
CA HIS A 341 1.44 14.10 -5.40
C HIS A 341 2.81 13.87 -6.03
#